data_AF-A0A2A5DP32-F1
#
_entry.id   AF-A0A2A5DP32-F1
#
_cell.length_a   1.000
_cell.length_b   1.000
_cell.length_c   1.000
_cell.angle_alpha   90.00
_cell.angle_beta   90.00
_cell.angle_gamma   90.00
#
_symmetry.space_group_name_H-M   'P 1'
#
loop_
_entity.id
_entity.type
_entity.pdbx_description
1 polymer ?
#
loop_
_entity_poly.entity_id
_entity_poly.type
_entity_poly.pdbx_seq_one_letter_code
_entity_poly.pdbx_strand_id
1 'polypeptide(L)'
;MKPSYSNQLKYSAGFLIIIGLLACVNTTYSRADEKAITGELVHIIMGSFMHHGEAFYDQEVIRNNSILEKNPKSFDAINDLAVAYFKRSSFMSKVEKLAQPFNYHDSIKLFETNEKYHPNRYKTASNMGVMYKKFGDFENAEKYIKKALKIKPQGHMGLGDYYLKMIQYLKSNDGSSNFLGIKYEDGYQKTAEAANKEYVISLIKNDHQFADAYIVLGDILLYEKKYQLALRSYLRYQDLIKNSNGKSDRNFFYMRSESLFELWSINLASGHIFDRYYKNQFHHDLMKVKDWLLTFHNFETTQLQNGNSVSFSHLTKNNMFPERPIYLDIAYFKGTYDWKPIEYVSLIFVILLLVLPAKIYWNLRKGISWNK
;
A
#
# COMPACT_ATOMS: atom_id res chain seq x y z
N MET A 1 -53.88 -6.94 -9.67
CA MET A 1 -52.85 -7.67 -10.45
C MET A 1 -51.49 -7.07 -10.13
N LYS A 2 -50.56 -7.87 -9.60
CA LYS A 2 -49.17 -7.50 -9.34
C LYS A 2 -48.35 -7.63 -10.63
N PRO A 3 -47.35 -6.78 -10.91
CA PRO A 3 -46.26 -7.15 -11.81
C PRO A 3 -45.14 -7.83 -11.03
N SER A 4 -44.69 -8.97 -11.55
CA SER A 4 -43.57 -9.78 -11.04
C SER A 4 -42.23 -9.15 -11.40
N TYR A 5 -41.37 -8.93 -10.40
CA TYR A 5 -39.95 -8.67 -10.62
C TYR A 5 -39.19 -9.99 -10.61
N SER A 6 -38.84 -10.49 -11.80
CA SER A 6 -37.77 -11.46 -11.97
C SER A 6 -36.91 -10.99 -13.14
N ASN A 7 -35.74 -10.45 -12.84
CA ASN A 7 -34.58 -10.61 -13.70
C ASN A 7 -33.31 -10.52 -12.85
N GLN A 8 -32.66 -11.67 -12.76
CA GLN A 8 -31.34 -11.86 -12.19
C GLN A 8 -30.33 -11.05 -13.01
N LEU A 9 -29.76 -10.02 -12.40
CA LEU A 9 -28.55 -9.39 -12.93
C LEU A 9 -27.35 -10.26 -12.55
N LYS A 10 -26.75 -10.86 -13.59
CA LYS A 10 -25.44 -11.52 -13.52
C LYS A 10 -24.39 -10.47 -13.11
N TYR A 11 -23.76 -10.69 -11.96
CA TYR A 11 -22.62 -9.90 -11.51
C TYR A 11 -21.39 -10.23 -12.38
N SER A 12 -20.96 -9.30 -13.23
CA SER A 12 -19.59 -9.25 -13.72
C SER A 12 -18.75 -8.47 -12.69
N ALA A 13 -17.94 -9.21 -11.94
CA ALA A 13 -16.99 -8.67 -10.98
C ALA A 13 -15.83 -7.96 -11.70
N GLY A 14 -16.03 -6.68 -12.00
CA GLY A 14 -14.96 -5.74 -12.36
C GLY A 14 -14.62 -4.87 -11.16
N PHE A 15 -13.84 -5.38 -10.21
CA PHE A 15 -13.29 -4.58 -9.11
C PHE A 15 -12.17 -3.68 -9.64
N LEU A 16 -12.54 -2.50 -10.15
CA LEU A 16 -11.61 -1.39 -10.28
C LEU A 16 -11.40 -0.81 -8.87
N ILE A 17 -10.37 -1.27 -8.18
CA ILE A 17 -9.87 -0.60 -6.97
C ILE A 17 -9.14 0.65 -7.45
N ILE A 18 -9.85 1.78 -7.50
CA ILE A 18 -9.19 3.08 -7.57
C ILE A 18 -8.72 3.38 -6.15
N ILE A 19 -7.44 3.16 -5.92
CA ILE A 19 -6.78 3.18 -4.62
C ILE A 19 -6.72 4.64 -4.13
N GLY A 20 -7.47 4.96 -3.07
CA GLY A 20 -7.52 6.26 -2.41
C GLY A 20 -6.16 6.67 -1.84
N LEU A 21 -5.80 7.94 -2.05
CA LEU A 21 -4.46 8.48 -1.89
C LEU A 21 -4.11 8.78 -0.41
N LEU A 22 -3.36 7.89 0.25
CA LEU A 22 -3.04 7.99 1.69
C LEU A 22 -1.64 8.54 1.99
N ALA A 23 -1.37 9.82 1.66
CA ALA A 23 -0.22 10.49 2.27
C ALA A 23 -0.62 11.14 3.59
N CYS A 24 0.29 11.17 4.54
CA CYS A 24 0.09 11.79 5.84
C CYS A 24 0.11 13.31 5.73
N VAL A 25 -1.03 13.92 6.02
CA VAL A 25 -1.12 15.33 6.43
C VAL A 25 -1.02 15.34 7.97
N ASN A 26 -0.23 16.23 8.55
CA ASN A 26 0.08 16.17 9.99
C ASN A 26 -1.10 16.63 10.85
N THR A 27 -1.66 15.73 11.65
CA THR A 27 -2.46 16.05 12.85
C THR A 27 -1.58 16.13 14.10
N THR A 28 -2.15 16.59 15.22
CA THR A 28 -1.52 16.50 16.54
C THR A 28 -1.15 15.06 16.92
N TYR A 29 -1.96 14.08 16.51
CA TYR A 29 -1.74 12.64 16.79
C TYR A 29 -0.71 11.98 15.86
N SER A 30 -0.78 12.28 14.56
CA SER A 30 -0.03 11.58 13.49
C SER A 30 1.49 11.51 13.71
N ARG A 31 2.11 12.48 14.38
CA ARG A 31 3.57 12.46 14.65
C ARG A 31 3.98 11.51 15.77
N ALA A 32 3.16 11.40 16.82
CA ALA A 32 3.41 10.44 17.89
C ALA A 32 3.15 9.03 17.36
N ASP A 33 2.10 8.89 16.56
CA ASP A 33 1.74 7.67 15.89
C ASP A 33 2.84 7.20 14.93
N GLU A 34 3.41 8.10 14.11
CA GLU A 34 4.56 7.80 13.24
C GLU A 34 5.75 7.21 14.00
N LYS A 35 6.09 7.78 15.17
CA LYS A 35 7.17 7.26 16.01
C LYS A 35 6.84 5.88 16.60
N ALA A 36 5.58 5.64 16.90
CA ALA A 36 5.09 4.40 17.49
C ALA A 36 4.83 3.28 16.48
N ILE A 37 4.86 3.58 15.17
CA ILE A 37 4.91 2.55 14.11
C ILE A 37 6.25 1.82 14.22
N THR A 38 6.27 0.83 15.10
CA THR A 38 7.33 -0.15 15.29
C THR A 38 7.07 -1.31 14.33
N GLY A 39 7.96 -1.52 13.37
CA GLY A 39 7.79 -2.55 12.37
C GLY A 39 9.11 -3.08 11.88
N GLU A 40 9.21 -4.40 11.79
CA GLU A 40 10.17 -5.06 10.91
C GLU A 40 10.00 -4.50 9.49
N LEU A 41 11.10 -4.30 8.78
CA LEU A 41 11.10 -3.64 7.48
C LEU A 41 10.18 -4.33 6.45
N VAL A 42 9.96 -5.64 6.59
CA VAL A 42 9.01 -6.39 5.77
C VAL A 42 7.58 -5.88 5.92
N HIS A 43 7.13 -5.50 7.12
CA HIS A 43 5.78 -4.96 7.34
C HIS A 43 5.60 -3.59 6.70
N ILE A 44 6.65 -2.77 6.71
CA ILE A 44 6.66 -1.46 6.05
C ILE A 44 6.59 -1.65 4.52
N ILE A 45 7.38 -2.57 3.98
CA ILE A 45 7.36 -2.89 2.54
C ILE A 45 5.98 -3.40 2.12
N MET A 46 5.41 -4.32 2.89
CA MET A 46 4.13 -4.95 2.57
C MET A 46 2.92 -4.07 2.86
N GLY A 47 3.07 -3.01 3.65
CA GLY A 47 1.98 -2.14 4.09
C GLY A 47 1.16 -2.69 5.27
N SER A 48 1.68 -3.68 6.02
CA SER A 48 1.05 -4.22 7.24
C SER A 48 1.48 -3.46 8.48
N PHE A 49 1.25 -2.15 8.50
CA PHE A 49 1.47 -1.31 9.66
C PHE A 49 0.24 -0.44 9.96
N MET A 50 0.13 0.02 11.21
CA MET A 50 -1.05 0.76 11.67
C MET A 50 -1.19 2.10 10.93
N HIS A 51 -2.38 2.35 10.40
CA HIS A 51 -2.83 3.66 9.93
C HIS A 51 -4.32 3.80 10.22
N HIS A 52 -4.74 4.97 10.70
CA HIS A 52 -6.11 5.21 11.15
C HIS A 52 -7.13 5.00 10.02
N GLY A 53 -8.29 4.44 10.39
CA GLY A 53 -9.44 4.25 9.51
C GLY A 53 -10.45 5.39 9.59
N GLU A 54 -11.61 5.19 8.95
CA GLU A 54 -12.68 6.22 8.85
C GLU A 54 -13.20 6.68 10.21
N ALA A 55 -13.44 5.75 11.13
CA ALA A 55 -14.02 6.02 12.45
C ALA A 55 -13.16 6.99 13.29
N PHE A 56 -11.83 6.86 13.21
CA PHE A 56 -10.92 7.79 13.86
C PHE A 56 -11.10 9.22 13.35
N TYR A 57 -11.17 9.39 12.03
CA TYR A 57 -11.32 10.73 11.44
C TYR A 57 -12.71 11.31 11.66
N ASP A 58 -13.76 10.49 11.73
CA ASP A 58 -15.10 10.94 12.15
C ASP A 58 -15.08 11.47 13.58
N GLN A 59 -14.40 10.78 14.50
CA GLN A 59 -14.23 11.27 15.86
C GLN A 59 -13.38 12.53 15.94
N GLU A 60 -12.33 12.65 15.12
CA GLU A 60 -11.54 13.88 15.03
C GLU A 60 -12.38 15.07 14.55
N VAL A 61 -13.33 14.86 13.62
CA VAL A 61 -14.29 15.91 13.25
C VAL A 61 -15.11 16.36 14.45
N ILE A 62 -15.73 15.42 15.17
CA ILE A 62 -16.57 15.71 16.34
C ILE A 62 -15.76 16.44 17.42
N ARG A 63 -14.59 15.90 17.77
CA ARG A 63 -13.70 16.43 18.81
C ARG A 63 -13.26 17.85 18.49
N ASN A 64 -12.78 18.09 17.28
CA ASN A 64 -12.26 19.40 16.91
C ASN A 64 -13.36 20.45 16.73
N ASN A 65 -14.56 20.07 16.25
CA ASN A 65 -15.70 20.99 16.24
C ASN A 65 -16.07 21.45 17.65
N SER A 66 -16.14 20.54 18.63
CA SER A 66 -16.42 20.92 20.03
C SER A 66 -15.36 21.84 20.64
N ILE A 67 -14.09 21.67 20.24
CA ILE A 67 -13.01 22.60 20.65
C ILE A 67 -13.21 23.98 20.01
N LEU A 68 -13.60 24.03 18.73
CA LEU A 68 -13.78 25.28 17.99
C LEU A 68 -15.01 26.08 18.46
N GLU A 69 -16.06 25.43 18.98
CA GLU A 69 -17.18 26.13 19.63
C GLU A 69 -16.71 26.99 20.81
N LYS A 70 -15.72 26.50 21.57
CA LYS A 70 -15.18 27.18 22.76
C LYS A 70 -14.00 28.09 22.40
N ASN A 71 -13.21 27.71 21.39
CA ASN A 71 -12.04 28.44 20.93
C ASN A 71 -11.97 28.46 19.40
N PRO A 72 -12.70 29.39 18.74
CA PRO A 72 -12.86 29.41 17.27
C PRO A 72 -11.57 29.64 16.48
N LYS A 73 -10.49 30.08 17.14
CA LYS A 73 -9.19 30.35 16.52
C LYS A 73 -8.12 29.35 16.99
N SER A 74 -8.51 28.22 17.58
CA SER A 74 -7.57 27.18 18.00
C SER A 74 -6.81 26.62 16.79
N PHE A 75 -5.49 26.86 16.74
CA PHE A 75 -4.64 26.42 15.64
C PHE A 75 -4.70 24.92 15.41
N ASP A 76 -4.52 24.13 16.48
CA ASP A 76 -4.47 22.67 16.38
C ASP A 76 -5.85 22.09 16.05
N ALA A 77 -6.94 22.68 16.55
CA ALA A 77 -8.28 22.19 16.23
C ALA A 77 -8.65 22.45 14.76
N ILE A 78 -8.38 23.64 14.22
CA ILE A 78 -8.58 23.94 12.79
C ILE A 78 -7.70 23.02 11.94
N ASN A 79 -6.44 22.81 12.34
CA ASN A 79 -5.50 21.95 11.61
C ASN A 79 -5.99 20.50 11.57
N ASP A 80 -6.33 19.94 12.73
CA ASP A 80 -6.72 18.54 12.84
C ASP A 80 -8.09 18.30 12.18
N LEU A 81 -9.02 19.28 12.24
CA LEU A 81 -10.27 19.25 11.48
C LEU A 81 -10.03 19.26 9.97
N ALA A 82 -9.12 20.11 9.48
CA ALA A 82 -8.78 20.16 8.05
C ALA A 82 -8.24 18.81 7.57
N VAL A 83 -7.36 18.17 8.34
CA VAL A 83 -6.84 16.83 8.03
C VAL A 83 -7.94 15.79 8.07
N ALA A 84 -8.81 15.83 9.08
CA ALA A 84 -9.93 14.88 9.19
C ALA A 84 -10.86 14.98 7.98
N TYR A 85 -11.21 16.20 7.54
CA TYR A 85 -12.00 16.42 6.33
C TYR A 85 -11.30 15.87 5.08
N PHE A 86 -10.00 16.14 4.92
CA PHE A 86 -9.22 15.60 3.83
C PHE A 86 -9.20 14.06 3.82
N LYS A 87 -8.92 13.44 4.97
CA LYS A 87 -8.84 12.00 5.11
C LYS A 87 -10.19 11.33 4.89
N ARG A 88 -11.28 11.88 5.43
CA ARG A 88 -12.65 11.40 5.16
C ARG A 88 -13.01 11.47 3.69
N SER A 89 -12.68 12.58 3.02
CA SER A 89 -12.87 12.71 1.57
C SER A 89 -12.11 11.63 0.79
N SER A 90 -10.89 11.26 1.22
CA SER A 90 -10.11 10.20 0.56
C SER A 90 -10.67 8.77 0.71
N PHE A 91 -11.52 8.53 1.72
CA PHE A 91 -12.23 7.24 1.89
C PHE A 91 -13.53 7.16 1.06
N MET A 92 -14.10 8.30 0.66
CA MET A 92 -15.35 8.39 -0.11
C MET A 92 -15.15 8.00 -1.60
N SER A 93 -14.77 6.75 -1.84
CA SER A 93 -14.91 6.04 -3.12
C SER A 93 -15.83 4.81 -3.03
N LYS A 94 -16.36 4.49 -1.85
CA LYS A 94 -17.39 3.45 -1.66
C LYS A 94 -18.44 3.89 -0.64
N VAL A 95 -19.69 3.92 -1.12
CA VAL A 95 -20.94 4.07 -0.35
C VAL A 95 -21.26 5.51 0.10
N GLU A 96 -22.21 6.08 -0.63
CA GLU A 96 -22.89 7.34 -0.37
C GLU A 96 -23.87 7.16 0.80
N LYS A 97 -23.56 7.72 1.99
CA LYS A 97 -24.54 8.15 3.00
C LYS A 97 -23.93 8.94 4.17
N LEU A 98 -23.52 10.18 3.91
CA LEU A 98 -23.44 11.21 4.95
C LEU A 98 -24.23 12.44 4.47
N ALA A 99 -24.94 13.10 5.38
CA ALA A 99 -25.81 14.24 5.09
C ALA A 99 -25.07 15.48 4.56
N GLN A 100 -23.74 15.49 4.62
CA GLN A 100 -22.85 16.47 3.98
C GLN A 100 -21.64 15.71 3.40
N PRO A 101 -21.35 15.80 2.10
CA PRO A 101 -20.15 15.18 1.54
C PRO A 101 -18.92 15.96 2.02
N PHE A 102 -17.98 15.29 2.67
CA PHE A 102 -16.67 15.88 2.97
C PHE A 102 -15.95 16.17 1.66
N ASN A 103 -15.88 17.44 1.26
CA ASN A 103 -15.18 17.88 0.06
C ASN A 103 -13.80 18.41 0.44
N TYR A 104 -12.80 18.08 -0.37
CA TYR A 104 -11.45 18.59 -0.20
C TYR A 104 -11.35 20.12 -0.15
N HIS A 105 -12.25 20.83 -0.84
CA HIS A 105 -12.29 22.29 -0.81
C HIS A 105 -12.47 22.82 0.61
N ASP A 106 -13.22 22.12 1.46
CA ASP A 106 -13.43 22.55 2.83
C ASP A 106 -12.20 22.33 3.70
N SER A 107 -11.40 21.30 3.42
CA SER A 107 -10.06 21.13 4.01
C SER A 107 -9.13 22.28 3.64
N ILE A 108 -9.10 22.68 2.36
CA ILE A 108 -8.30 23.83 1.90
C ILE A 108 -8.72 25.11 2.63
N LYS A 109 -10.03 25.41 2.69
CA LYS A 109 -10.56 26.59 3.40
C LYS A 109 -10.18 26.60 4.88
N LEU A 110 -10.16 25.44 5.54
CA LEU A 110 -9.73 25.34 6.93
C LEU A 110 -8.22 25.64 7.06
N PHE A 111 -7.37 25.12 6.16
CA PHE A 111 -5.95 25.48 6.15
C PHE A 111 -5.71 26.97 5.84
N GLU A 112 -6.44 27.56 4.91
CA GLU A 112 -6.42 28.99 4.61
C GLU A 112 -6.86 29.83 5.82
N THR A 113 -7.91 29.39 6.52
CA THR A 113 -8.35 30.00 7.77
C THR A 113 -7.25 29.94 8.83
N ASN A 114 -6.57 28.81 8.92
CA ASN A 114 -5.44 28.64 9.83
C ASN A 114 -4.25 29.54 9.45
N GLU A 115 -3.93 29.69 8.17
CA GLU A 115 -2.91 30.63 7.70
C GLU A 115 -3.32 32.09 7.98
N LYS A 116 -4.61 32.43 7.87
CA LYS A 116 -5.12 33.77 8.19
C LYS A 116 -5.02 34.10 9.68
N TYR A 117 -5.39 33.17 10.57
CA TYR A 117 -5.32 33.38 12.01
C TYR A 117 -3.90 33.21 12.56
N HIS A 118 -3.11 32.32 11.97
CA HIS A 118 -1.77 31.94 12.41
C HIS A 118 -0.82 31.89 11.20
N PRO A 119 -0.41 33.07 10.68
CA PRO A 119 0.41 33.13 9.48
C PRO A 119 1.80 32.53 9.70
N ASN A 120 2.42 32.08 8.60
CA ASN A 120 3.81 31.62 8.57
C ASN A 120 4.11 30.43 9.49
N ARG A 121 3.14 29.54 9.69
CA ARG A 121 3.33 28.31 10.46
C ARG A 121 3.81 27.18 9.55
N TYR A 122 4.91 26.55 9.96
CA TYR A 122 5.45 25.38 9.27
C TYR A 122 4.41 24.26 9.07
N LYS A 123 3.61 23.93 10.10
CA LYS A 123 2.61 22.84 10.04
C LYS A 123 1.54 23.13 8.97
N THR A 124 1.06 24.37 8.87
CA THR A 124 0.11 24.79 7.82
C THR A 124 0.71 24.68 6.43
N ALA A 125 1.88 25.30 6.19
CA ALA A 125 2.54 25.24 4.89
C ALA A 125 2.85 23.80 4.46
N SER A 126 3.36 22.99 5.40
CA SER A 126 3.66 21.59 5.15
C SER A 126 2.42 20.77 4.81
N ASN A 127 1.31 21.00 5.52
CA ASN A 127 0.06 20.27 5.29
C ASN A 127 -0.61 20.67 3.98
N MET A 128 -0.58 21.95 3.62
CA MET A 128 -1.03 22.42 2.31
C MET A 128 -0.22 21.81 1.18
N GLY A 129 1.11 21.71 1.32
CA GLY A 129 1.96 21.07 0.33
C GLY A 129 1.64 19.59 0.08
N VAL A 130 1.43 18.81 1.16
CA VAL A 130 1.00 17.40 1.07
C VAL A 130 -0.37 17.30 0.39
N MET A 131 -1.29 18.17 0.77
CA MET A 131 -2.65 18.17 0.29
C MET A 131 -2.73 18.50 -1.21
N TYR A 132 -2.06 19.56 -1.69
CA TYR A 132 -2.00 19.87 -3.12
C TYR A 132 -1.38 18.75 -3.94
N LYS A 133 -0.32 18.11 -3.43
CA LYS A 133 0.28 16.93 -4.09
C LYS A 133 -0.76 15.81 -4.26
N LYS A 134 -1.63 15.63 -3.26
CA LYS A 134 -2.69 14.62 -3.32
C LYS A 134 -3.79 14.94 -4.32
N PHE A 135 -3.96 16.20 -4.70
CA PHE A 135 -4.85 16.59 -5.78
C PHE A 135 -4.18 16.63 -7.15
N GLY A 136 -2.89 16.28 -7.24
CA GLY A 136 -2.13 16.35 -8.48
C GLY A 136 -1.71 17.78 -8.87
N ASP A 137 -1.97 18.78 -8.02
CA ASP A 137 -1.50 20.15 -8.20
C ASP A 137 -0.07 20.26 -7.66
N PHE A 138 0.88 19.76 -8.45
CA PHE A 138 2.28 19.68 -8.04
C PHE A 138 2.95 21.06 -8.00
N GLU A 139 2.46 22.05 -8.75
CA GLU A 139 2.91 23.44 -8.70
C GLU A 139 2.66 24.05 -7.32
N ASN A 140 1.41 23.99 -6.82
CA ASN A 140 1.11 24.50 -5.50
C ASN A 140 1.74 23.63 -4.41
N ALA A 141 1.79 22.30 -4.59
CA ALA A 141 2.50 21.42 -3.67
C ALA A 141 3.96 21.86 -3.47
N GLU A 142 4.68 22.07 -4.57
CA GLU A 142 6.07 22.50 -4.57
C GLU A 142 6.23 23.86 -3.87
N LYS A 143 5.36 24.82 -4.20
CA LYS A 143 5.35 26.16 -3.59
C LYS A 143 5.22 26.08 -2.07
N TYR A 144 4.25 25.32 -1.56
CA TYR A 144 3.97 25.23 -0.12
C TYR A 144 5.02 24.40 0.63
N ILE A 145 5.57 23.35 0.03
CA ILE A 145 6.70 22.61 0.62
C ILE A 145 7.96 23.46 0.67
N LYS A 146 8.27 24.24 -0.38
CA LYS A 146 9.37 25.21 -0.33
C LYS A 146 9.15 26.26 0.77
N LYS A 147 7.92 26.74 0.97
CA LYS A 147 7.57 27.62 2.09
C LYS A 147 7.84 26.94 3.44
N ALA A 148 7.43 25.68 3.61
CA ALA A 148 7.67 24.92 4.83
C ALA A 148 9.18 24.72 5.11
N LEU A 149 9.96 24.37 4.09
CA LEU A 149 11.42 24.20 4.17
C LEU A 149 12.14 25.49 4.59
N LYS A 150 11.68 26.66 4.11
CA LYS A 150 12.23 27.96 4.54
C LYS A 150 12.06 28.22 6.04
N ILE A 151 10.96 27.74 6.64
CA ILE A 151 10.68 27.90 8.08
C ILE A 151 11.43 26.86 8.90
N LYS A 152 11.49 25.62 8.40
CA LYS A 152 12.03 24.45 9.10
C LYS A 152 12.85 23.59 8.10
N PRO A 153 14.17 23.80 7.98
CA PRO A 153 15.01 23.19 6.95
C PRO A 153 15.07 21.66 6.94
N GLN A 154 14.86 21.02 8.09
CA GLN A 154 14.70 19.57 8.20
C GLN A 154 13.46 19.03 7.46
N GLY A 155 12.60 19.91 6.93
CA GLY A 155 11.52 19.55 6.04
C GLY A 155 10.40 18.73 6.66
N HIS A 156 9.43 18.37 5.83
CA HIS A 156 8.28 17.56 6.20
C HIS A 156 8.74 16.27 6.87
N MET A 157 8.32 16.05 8.12
CA MET A 157 8.63 14.85 8.92
C MET A 157 10.13 14.61 9.18
N GLY A 158 10.97 15.64 9.02
CA GLY A 158 12.43 15.49 9.21
C GLY A 158 13.15 14.89 8.00
N LEU A 159 12.48 14.80 6.85
CA LEU A 159 12.98 14.19 5.61
C LEU A 159 13.97 15.06 4.82
N GLY A 160 14.34 16.24 5.34
CA GLY A 160 15.06 17.25 4.57
C GLY A 160 14.28 17.61 3.30
N ASP A 161 14.96 17.58 2.15
CA ASP A 161 14.38 17.90 0.85
C ASP A 161 13.73 16.69 0.13
N TYR A 162 13.70 15.49 0.72
CA TYR A 162 13.18 14.29 0.05
C TYR A 162 11.72 14.43 -0.37
N TYR A 163 10.90 15.08 0.45
CA TYR A 163 9.49 15.31 0.11
C TYR A 163 9.35 16.31 -1.06
N LEU A 164 10.25 17.30 -1.15
CA LEU A 164 10.29 18.24 -2.26
C LEU A 164 10.71 17.51 -3.55
N LYS A 165 11.76 16.68 -3.47
CA LYS A 165 12.22 15.81 -4.55
C LYS A 165 11.13 14.87 -5.06
N MET A 166 10.36 14.25 -4.16
CA MET A 166 9.17 13.48 -4.54
C MET A 166 8.16 14.32 -5.32
N ILE A 167 7.85 15.55 -4.88
CA ILE A 167 6.90 16.41 -5.61
C ILE A 167 7.44 16.78 -6.98
N GLN A 168 8.73 17.13 -7.07
CA GLN A 168 9.38 17.47 -8.33
C GLN A 168 9.38 16.28 -9.29
N TYR A 169 9.67 15.09 -8.79
CA TYR A 169 9.51 13.84 -9.53
C TYR A 169 8.07 13.68 -10.02
N LEU A 170 7.07 13.77 -9.16
CA LEU A 170 5.67 13.62 -9.58
C LEU A 170 5.22 14.67 -10.61
N LYS A 171 5.83 15.87 -10.58
CA LYS A 171 5.56 16.96 -11.52
C LYS A 171 6.15 16.74 -12.91
N SER A 172 7.38 16.23 -13.00
CA SER A 172 8.16 16.26 -14.24
C SER A 172 8.77 14.91 -14.66
N ASN A 173 8.48 13.82 -13.95
CA ASN A 173 9.12 12.52 -14.19
C ASN A 173 9.03 12.12 -15.66
N ASP A 174 10.19 11.97 -16.29
CA ASP A 174 10.36 11.52 -17.66
C ASP A 174 10.47 9.99 -17.76
N GLY A 175 10.45 9.29 -16.63
CA GLY A 175 10.57 7.84 -16.51
C GLY A 175 12.02 7.33 -16.61
N SER A 176 13.02 8.20 -16.59
CA SER A 176 14.44 7.82 -16.71
C SER A 176 15.20 7.75 -15.38
N SER A 177 14.71 8.49 -14.38
CA SER A 177 15.40 8.69 -13.10
C SER A 177 14.46 8.49 -11.94
N ASN A 178 14.97 7.99 -10.82
CA ASN A 178 14.23 7.93 -9.57
C ASN A 178 14.03 9.33 -8.98
N PHE A 179 13.29 9.41 -7.89
CA PHE A 179 12.87 10.65 -7.24
C PHE A 179 14.02 11.44 -6.64
N LEU A 180 15.19 10.82 -6.46
CA LEU A 180 16.41 11.49 -6.05
C LEU A 180 17.15 12.15 -7.22
N GLY A 181 16.65 12.00 -8.45
CA GLY A 181 17.27 12.50 -9.68
C GLY A 181 18.39 11.59 -10.21
N ILE A 182 18.46 10.34 -9.75
CA ILE A 182 19.47 9.38 -10.18
C ILE A 182 18.86 8.51 -11.26
N LYS A 183 19.54 8.41 -12.40
CA LYS A 183 19.06 7.58 -13.50
C LYS A 183 19.00 6.12 -13.08
N TYR A 184 17.94 5.42 -13.45
CA TYR A 184 17.81 4.01 -13.11
C TYR A 184 18.89 3.13 -13.80
N GLU A 185 19.38 3.55 -14.97
CA GLU A 185 20.44 2.87 -15.73
C GLU A 185 21.81 2.90 -15.03
N ASP A 186 22.03 3.86 -14.13
CA ASP A 186 23.31 3.99 -13.40
C ASP A 186 23.53 2.88 -12.34
N GLY A 187 22.57 1.96 -12.20
CA GLY A 187 22.66 0.82 -11.29
C GLY A 187 22.21 1.11 -9.86
N TYR A 188 22.03 0.05 -9.07
CA TYR A 188 21.50 0.15 -7.71
C TYR A 188 22.50 0.74 -6.71
N GLN A 189 23.80 0.57 -6.95
CA GLN A 189 24.85 1.06 -6.06
C GLN A 189 24.84 2.59 -5.96
N LYS A 190 24.72 3.29 -7.10
CA LYS A 190 24.68 4.76 -7.13
C LYS A 190 23.48 5.32 -6.37
N THR A 191 22.31 4.71 -6.53
CA THR A 191 21.12 5.03 -5.74
C THR A 191 21.37 4.79 -4.25
N ALA A 192 21.88 3.62 -3.89
CA ALA A 192 22.09 3.22 -2.50
C ALA A 192 23.07 4.13 -1.75
N GLU A 193 24.16 4.54 -2.41
CA GLU A 193 25.18 5.43 -1.83
C GLU A 193 24.66 6.86 -1.61
N ALA A 194 23.78 7.35 -2.49
CA ALA A 194 23.21 8.68 -2.37
C ALA A 194 21.98 8.75 -1.44
N ALA A 195 21.30 7.62 -1.20
CA ALA A 195 20.02 7.61 -0.51
C ALA A 195 20.15 7.42 1.02
N ASN A 196 19.47 8.26 1.79
CA ASN A 196 19.24 8.02 3.20
C ASN A 196 18.08 7.03 3.41
N LYS A 197 18.41 5.81 3.87
CA LYS A 197 17.43 4.73 4.11
C LYS A 197 16.29 5.12 5.06
N GLU A 198 16.60 5.81 6.16
CA GLU A 198 15.59 6.21 7.14
C GLU A 198 14.60 7.22 6.53
N TYR A 199 15.08 8.13 5.67
CA TYR A 199 14.20 9.06 4.96
C TYR A 199 13.30 8.35 3.95
N VAL A 200 13.82 7.34 3.25
CA VAL A 200 13.02 6.52 2.33
C VAL A 200 11.97 5.72 3.10
N ILE A 201 12.33 5.11 4.24
CA ILE A 201 11.40 4.40 5.11
C ILE A 201 10.32 5.33 5.67
N SER A 202 10.69 6.51 6.16
CA SER A 202 9.75 7.53 6.61
C SER A 202 8.85 8.00 5.46
N LEU A 203 9.36 8.15 4.25
CA LEU A 203 8.54 8.48 3.08
C LEU A 203 7.50 7.38 2.79
N ILE A 204 7.90 6.09 2.87
CA ILE A 204 6.98 4.95 2.71
C ILE A 204 5.93 4.90 3.82
N LYS A 205 6.31 5.08 5.10
CA LYS A 205 5.35 5.10 6.21
C LYS A 205 4.29 6.18 6.01
N ASN A 206 4.68 7.30 5.40
CA ASN A 206 3.83 8.46 5.22
C ASN A 206 3.15 8.55 3.86
N ASP A 207 3.58 7.83 2.84
CA ASP A 207 2.92 7.72 1.54
C ASP A 207 3.24 6.36 0.91
N HIS A 208 2.67 5.29 1.48
CA HIS A 208 2.94 3.89 1.13
C HIS A 208 2.45 3.49 -0.29
N GLN A 209 2.01 4.47 -1.08
CA GLN A 209 1.62 4.32 -2.48
C GLN A 209 2.60 4.98 -3.42
N PHE A 210 3.57 5.73 -2.91
CA PHE A 210 4.62 6.33 -3.71
C PHE A 210 5.60 5.23 -4.17
N ALA A 211 5.33 4.68 -5.36
CA ALA A 211 6.04 3.52 -5.89
C ALA A 211 7.56 3.72 -5.88
N ASP A 212 8.03 4.90 -6.27
CA ASP A 212 9.46 5.12 -6.48
C ASP A 212 10.30 5.09 -5.19
N ALA A 213 9.68 5.33 -4.03
CA ALA A 213 10.35 5.07 -2.76
C ALA A 213 10.69 3.58 -2.56
N TYR A 214 9.90 2.66 -3.12
CA TYR A 214 10.15 1.23 -3.00
C TYR A 214 11.29 0.75 -3.90
N ILE A 215 11.46 1.27 -5.12
CA ILE A 215 12.62 0.89 -5.94
C ILE A 215 13.91 1.44 -5.33
N VAL A 216 13.90 2.67 -4.80
CA VAL A 216 15.04 3.23 -4.04
C VAL A 216 15.34 2.41 -2.78
N LEU A 217 14.32 2.01 -2.01
CA LEU A 217 14.51 1.13 -0.87
C LEU A 217 15.07 -0.24 -1.30
N GLY A 218 14.59 -0.79 -2.41
CA GLY A 218 15.09 -2.03 -2.98
C GLY A 218 16.57 -1.94 -3.35
N ASP A 219 16.99 -0.85 -3.99
CA ASP A 219 18.39 -0.58 -4.37
C ASP A 219 19.29 -0.54 -3.11
N ILE A 220 18.87 0.16 -2.05
CA ILE A 220 19.57 0.19 -0.76
C ILE A 220 19.68 -1.20 -0.16
N LEU A 221 18.59 -1.96 -0.13
CA LEU A 221 18.56 -3.29 0.48
C LEU A 221 19.37 -4.31 -0.30
N LEU A 222 19.42 -4.17 -1.63
CA LEU A 222 20.27 -4.98 -2.49
C LEU A 222 21.75 -4.71 -2.19
N TYR A 223 22.13 -3.43 -2.05
CA TYR A 223 23.48 -3.03 -1.63
C TYR A 223 23.84 -3.57 -0.24
N GLU A 224 22.89 -3.56 0.70
CA GLU A 224 23.03 -4.15 2.04
C GLU A 224 22.96 -5.70 2.05
N LYS A 225 22.85 -6.35 0.88
CA LYS A 225 22.71 -7.81 0.72
C LYS A 225 21.48 -8.42 1.42
N LYS A 226 20.45 -7.62 1.66
CA LYS A 226 19.14 -8.04 2.21
C LYS A 226 18.20 -8.47 1.09
N TYR A 227 18.59 -9.51 0.37
CA TYR A 227 17.98 -9.90 -0.92
C TYR A 227 16.46 -10.19 -0.83
N GLN A 228 16.00 -10.85 0.23
CA GLN A 228 14.57 -11.14 0.43
C GLN A 228 13.71 -9.88 0.55
N LEU A 229 14.24 -8.86 1.22
CA LEU A 229 13.56 -7.57 1.39
C LEU A 229 13.68 -6.73 0.12
N ALA A 230 14.84 -6.74 -0.54
CA ALA A 230 15.04 -6.05 -1.82
C ALA A 230 14.05 -6.55 -2.88
N LEU A 231 13.90 -7.87 -3.03
CA LEU A 231 12.94 -8.46 -3.97
C LEU A 231 11.50 -8.05 -3.67
N ARG A 232 11.10 -8.02 -2.39
CA ARG A 232 9.77 -7.53 -1.98
C ARG A 232 9.58 -6.06 -2.31
N SER A 233 10.58 -5.22 -2.07
CA SER A 233 10.53 -3.80 -2.42
C SER A 233 10.34 -3.60 -3.93
N TYR A 234 11.07 -4.34 -4.77
CA TYR A 234 10.88 -4.28 -6.22
C TYR A 234 9.49 -4.80 -6.66
N LEU A 235 9.01 -5.90 -6.06
CA LEU A 235 7.67 -6.42 -6.30
C LEU A 235 6.59 -5.40 -5.90
N ARG A 236 6.80 -4.68 -4.80
CA ARG A 236 5.90 -3.63 -4.34
C ARG A 236 5.89 -2.43 -5.27
N TYR A 237 7.06 -1.99 -5.75
CA TYR A 237 7.16 -1.00 -6.82
C TYR A 237 6.34 -1.43 -8.04
N GLN A 238 6.54 -2.66 -8.52
CA GLN A 238 5.81 -3.22 -9.68
C GLN A 238 4.29 -3.24 -9.48
N ASP A 239 3.83 -3.65 -8.30
CA ASP A 239 2.40 -3.69 -7.94
C ASP A 239 1.77 -2.28 -7.97
N LEU A 240 2.48 -1.29 -7.44
CA LEU A 240 1.99 0.10 -7.37
C LEU A 240 1.96 0.77 -8.75
N ILE A 241 2.98 0.57 -9.60
CA ILE A 241 2.99 1.16 -10.95
C ILE A 241 2.03 0.46 -11.92
N LYS A 242 1.70 -0.82 -11.72
CA LYS A 242 0.74 -1.55 -12.58
C LYS A 242 -0.65 -0.89 -12.53
N ASN A 243 -0.98 -0.25 -11.42
CA ASN A 243 -2.21 0.50 -11.22
C ASN A 243 -2.12 1.96 -11.70
N SER A 244 -0.97 2.38 -12.24
CA SER A 244 -0.75 3.69 -12.88
C SER A 244 -0.71 3.53 -14.40
N ASN A 245 -1.31 4.44 -15.16
CA ASN A 245 -1.47 4.33 -16.62
C ASN A 245 -0.15 4.47 -17.44
N GLY A 246 1.03 4.40 -16.81
CA GLY A 246 2.35 4.61 -17.44
C GLY A 246 2.96 3.34 -18.03
N LYS A 247 3.17 3.29 -19.35
CA LYS A 247 3.80 2.16 -20.05
C LYS A 247 5.34 2.10 -19.90
N SER A 248 5.99 3.15 -19.38
CA SER A 248 7.46 3.33 -19.32
C SER A 248 8.15 2.63 -18.13
N ASP A 249 7.45 2.47 -17.01
CA ASP A 249 8.08 2.17 -15.70
C ASP A 249 8.40 0.68 -15.47
N ARG A 250 7.96 -0.20 -16.36
CA ARG A 250 8.05 -1.67 -16.18
C ARG A 250 9.45 -2.23 -16.38
N ASN A 251 10.33 -1.55 -17.11
CA ASN A 251 11.65 -2.08 -17.48
C ASN A 251 12.62 -2.15 -16.29
N PHE A 252 12.54 -1.23 -15.34
CA PHE A 252 13.50 -1.12 -14.24
C PHE A 252 13.34 -2.22 -13.18
N PHE A 253 12.09 -2.63 -12.90
CA PHE A 253 11.84 -3.81 -12.07
C PHE A 253 12.59 -5.03 -12.62
N TYR A 254 12.44 -5.31 -13.92
CA TYR A 254 13.05 -6.49 -14.53
C TYR A 254 14.56 -6.45 -14.40
N MET A 255 15.19 -5.31 -14.71
CA MET A 255 16.65 -5.17 -14.55
C MET A 255 17.11 -5.48 -13.12
N ARG A 256 16.41 -4.95 -12.10
CA ARG A 256 16.80 -5.17 -10.69
C ARG A 256 16.51 -6.60 -10.21
N SER A 257 15.38 -7.19 -10.61
CA SER A 257 15.04 -8.56 -10.24
C SER A 257 15.97 -9.57 -10.91
N GLU A 258 16.36 -9.35 -12.17
CA GLU A 258 17.31 -10.22 -12.87
C GLU A 258 18.70 -10.20 -12.21
N SER A 259 19.24 -9.02 -11.85
CA SER A 259 20.51 -8.96 -11.10
C SER A 259 20.46 -9.75 -9.79
N LEU A 260 19.32 -9.73 -9.11
CA LEU A 260 19.12 -10.45 -7.86
C LEU A 260 19.02 -11.97 -8.09
N PHE A 261 18.34 -12.41 -9.14
CA PHE A 261 18.25 -13.81 -9.53
C PHE A 261 19.58 -14.35 -10.04
N GLU A 262 20.35 -13.56 -10.77
CA GLU A 262 21.72 -13.90 -11.18
C GLU A 262 22.60 -14.15 -9.94
N LEU A 263 22.59 -13.22 -8.98
CA LEU A 263 23.32 -13.36 -7.71
C LEU A 263 22.96 -14.65 -6.95
N TRP A 264 21.67 -14.98 -6.84
CA TRP A 264 21.23 -16.22 -6.20
C TRP A 264 21.57 -17.47 -7.01
N SER A 265 21.51 -17.40 -8.34
CA SER A 265 21.83 -18.55 -9.20
C SER A 265 23.31 -18.91 -9.15
N ILE A 266 24.20 -17.92 -9.10
CA ILE A 266 25.65 -18.11 -8.98
C ILE A 266 26.01 -18.66 -7.60
N ASN A 267 25.30 -18.23 -6.55
CA ASN A 267 25.57 -18.60 -5.16
C ASN A 267 24.53 -19.58 -4.61
N LEU A 268 23.98 -20.47 -5.45
CA LEU A 268 22.95 -21.41 -5.04
C LEU A 268 23.51 -22.37 -3.99
N ALA A 269 23.21 -22.09 -2.72
CA ALA A 269 23.70 -22.90 -1.61
C ALA A 269 23.02 -24.27 -1.63
N SER A 270 23.75 -25.30 -1.24
CA SER A 270 23.20 -26.67 -1.14
C SER A 270 21.91 -26.67 -0.30
N GLY A 271 20.88 -27.36 -0.80
CA GLY A 271 19.57 -27.44 -0.15
C GLY A 271 18.70 -26.18 -0.26
N HIS A 272 19.02 -25.25 -1.17
CA HIS A 272 18.14 -24.13 -1.51
C HIS A 272 17.46 -24.34 -2.86
N ILE A 273 16.22 -23.84 -2.96
CA ILE A 273 15.42 -23.90 -4.18
C ILE A 273 15.07 -22.49 -4.66
N PHE A 274 14.86 -22.39 -5.97
CA PHE A 274 14.38 -21.18 -6.63
C PHE A 274 12.95 -21.41 -7.17
N ASP A 275 11.96 -20.88 -6.47
CA ASP A 275 10.54 -20.88 -6.88
C ASP A 275 10.27 -19.78 -7.91
N ARG A 276 9.87 -20.19 -9.12
CA ARG A 276 9.49 -19.28 -10.22
C ARG A 276 8.09 -18.68 -10.05
N TYR A 277 7.28 -19.17 -9.11
CA TYR A 277 5.92 -18.69 -8.82
C TYR A 277 5.86 -17.65 -7.69
N TYR A 278 7.00 -17.07 -7.31
CA TYR A 278 7.13 -16.05 -6.24
C TYR A 278 6.11 -14.90 -6.34
N LYS A 279 5.70 -14.48 -7.54
CA LYS A 279 4.69 -13.43 -7.73
C LYS A 279 3.31 -13.82 -7.16
N ASN A 280 2.95 -15.10 -7.20
CA ASN A 280 1.69 -15.60 -6.64
C ASN A 280 1.74 -15.54 -5.11
N GLN A 281 2.85 -15.94 -4.50
CA GLN A 281 3.07 -15.81 -3.05
C GLN A 281 2.99 -14.33 -2.62
N PHE A 282 3.66 -13.44 -3.35
CA PHE A 282 3.60 -11.99 -3.07
C PHE A 282 2.17 -11.44 -3.14
N HIS A 283 1.41 -11.81 -4.18
CA HIS A 283 0.02 -11.39 -4.31
C HIS A 283 -0.85 -11.90 -3.15
N HIS A 284 -0.69 -13.16 -2.77
CA HIS A 284 -1.39 -13.73 -1.61
C HIS A 284 -1.01 -13.03 -0.31
N ASP A 285 0.27 -12.71 -0.11
CA ASP A 285 0.72 -11.96 1.06
C ASP A 285 0.12 -10.54 1.09
N LEU A 286 -0.03 -9.86 -0.05
CA LEU A 286 -0.76 -8.59 -0.13
C LEU A 286 -2.25 -8.71 0.20
N MET A 287 -2.88 -9.85 -0.11
CA MET A 287 -4.28 -10.08 0.30
C MET A 287 -4.40 -10.23 1.82
N LYS A 288 -3.48 -10.95 2.47
CA LYS A 288 -3.42 -11.01 3.94
C LYS A 288 -3.25 -9.64 4.58
N VAL A 289 -2.48 -8.75 3.96
CA VAL A 289 -2.32 -7.35 4.44
C VAL A 289 -3.67 -6.64 4.44
N LYS A 290 -4.45 -6.78 3.37
CA LYS A 290 -5.78 -6.13 3.27
C LYS A 290 -6.73 -6.65 4.35
N ASP A 291 -6.75 -7.96 4.59
CA ASP A 291 -7.59 -8.57 5.62
C ASP A 291 -7.16 -8.14 7.03
N TRP A 292 -5.85 -8.04 7.27
CA TRP A 292 -5.31 -7.53 8.53
C TRP A 292 -5.69 -6.06 8.76
N LEU A 293 -5.56 -5.20 7.75
CA LEU A 293 -5.93 -3.79 7.85
C LEU A 293 -7.42 -3.60 8.16
N LEU A 294 -8.29 -4.36 7.49
CA LEU A 294 -9.72 -4.36 7.79
C LEU A 294 -9.98 -4.76 9.25
N THR A 295 -9.31 -5.81 9.71
CA THR A 295 -9.40 -6.28 11.11
C THR A 295 -8.93 -5.19 12.08
N PHE A 296 -7.82 -4.51 11.78
CA PHE A 296 -7.31 -3.41 12.58
C PHE A 296 -8.28 -2.23 12.66
N HIS A 297 -8.90 -1.82 11.54
CA HIS A 297 -9.89 -0.73 11.53
C HIS A 297 -11.17 -1.08 12.29
N ASN A 298 -11.62 -2.33 12.24
CA ASN A 298 -12.74 -2.79 13.06
C ASN A 298 -12.40 -2.75 14.55
N PHE A 299 -11.21 -3.24 14.92
CA PHE A 299 -10.70 -3.16 16.29
C PHE A 299 -10.62 -1.70 16.77
N GLU A 300 -10.04 -0.81 15.96
CA GLU A 300 -9.96 0.64 16.25
C GLU A 300 -11.35 1.23 16.48
N THR A 301 -12.31 0.92 15.62
CA THR A 301 -13.70 1.39 15.77
C THR A 301 -14.30 0.96 17.10
N THR A 302 -14.10 -0.29 17.52
CA THR A 302 -14.55 -0.80 18.82
C THR A 302 -13.86 -0.06 19.99
N GLN A 303 -12.56 0.20 19.90
CA GLN A 303 -11.85 0.96 20.92
C GLN A 303 -12.41 2.37 21.07
N LEU A 304 -12.69 3.05 19.96
CA LEU A 304 -13.26 4.39 19.96
C LEU A 304 -14.67 4.42 20.57
N GLN A 305 -15.52 3.43 20.24
CA GLN A 305 -16.86 3.30 20.81
C GLN A 305 -16.83 3.09 22.33
N ASN A 306 -15.80 2.41 22.84
CA ASN A 306 -15.58 2.20 24.27
C ASN A 306 -14.91 3.39 24.96
N GLY A 307 -14.57 4.46 24.22
CA GLY A 307 -13.89 5.64 24.77
C GLY A 307 -12.39 5.43 25.03
N ASN A 308 -11.79 4.37 24.49
CA ASN A 308 -10.36 4.06 24.65
C ASN A 308 -9.50 4.90 23.70
N SER A 309 -8.24 5.14 24.08
CA SER A 309 -7.27 5.78 23.20
C SER A 309 -6.84 4.82 22.08
N VAL A 310 -6.80 5.31 20.85
CA VAL A 310 -6.30 4.56 19.69
C VAL A 310 -5.00 5.10 19.13
N SER A 311 -4.30 5.97 19.88
CA SER A 311 -2.95 6.38 19.50
C SER A 311 -2.06 5.14 19.39
N PHE A 312 -1.21 5.06 18.37
CA PHE A 312 -0.37 3.88 18.14
C PHE A 312 0.61 3.66 19.28
N SER A 313 1.01 4.73 19.99
CA SER A 313 1.81 4.61 21.22
C SER A 313 1.04 3.89 22.32
N HIS A 314 -0.26 4.19 22.49
CA HIS A 314 -1.11 3.50 23.46
C HIS A 314 -1.33 2.05 23.05
N LEU A 315 -1.69 1.80 21.78
CA LEU A 315 -1.93 0.45 21.28
C LEU A 315 -0.68 -0.44 21.40
N THR A 316 0.49 0.09 21.03
CA THR A 316 1.77 -0.65 21.10
C THR A 316 2.16 -0.94 22.54
N LYS A 317 2.09 0.07 23.44
CA LYS A 317 2.48 -0.09 24.85
C LYS A 317 1.65 -1.16 25.57
N ASN A 318 0.39 -1.32 25.18
CA ASN A 318 -0.53 -2.27 25.82
C ASN A 318 -0.73 -3.56 25.00
N ASN A 319 0.02 -3.76 23.92
CA ASN A 319 -0.13 -4.90 23.00
C ASN A 319 -1.57 -5.08 22.49
N MET A 320 -2.23 -3.97 22.17
CA MET A 320 -3.64 -3.87 21.81
C MET A 320 -3.82 -3.69 20.30
N PHE A 321 -3.52 -4.70 19.49
CA PHE A 321 -3.83 -4.73 18.06
C PHE A 321 -3.79 -6.17 17.50
N PRO A 322 -4.44 -6.45 16.37
CA PRO A 322 -4.44 -7.78 15.77
C PRO A 322 -3.03 -8.23 15.35
N GLU A 323 -2.73 -9.52 15.52
CA GLU A 323 -1.46 -10.11 15.08
C GLU A 323 -1.22 -9.85 13.58
N ARG A 324 0.02 -9.43 13.25
CA ARG A 324 0.39 -9.11 11.87
C ARG A 324 0.63 -10.37 11.04
N PRO A 325 0.44 -10.32 9.70
CA PRO A 325 0.78 -11.44 8.83
C PRO A 325 2.25 -11.82 8.92
N ILE A 326 2.53 -13.13 8.96
CA ILE A 326 3.88 -13.67 8.86
C ILE A 326 4.25 -13.84 7.38
N TYR A 327 5.45 -13.38 7.02
CA TYR A 327 5.98 -13.49 5.67
C TYR A 327 7.12 -14.50 5.64
N LEU A 328 6.96 -15.54 4.84
CA LEU A 328 8.03 -16.51 4.55
C LEU A 328 8.96 -15.97 3.47
N ASP A 329 10.17 -16.51 3.37
CA ASP A 329 11.07 -16.19 2.27
C ASP A 329 10.39 -16.41 0.91
N ILE A 330 10.77 -15.58 -0.07
CA ILE A 330 10.18 -15.56 -1.40
C ILE A 330 11.23 -15.86 -2.45
N ALA A 331 10.84 -16.58 -3.50
CA ALA A 331 11.69 -17.02 -4.61
C ALA A 331 12.87 -17.93 -4.22
N TYR A 332 13.72 -17.55 -3.27
CA TYR A 332 14.90 -18.31 -2.87
C TYR A 332 14.86 -18.69 -1.39
N PHE A 333 14.79 -19.98 -1.08
CA PHE A 333 14.70 -20.45 0.31
C PHE A 333 15.23 -21.88 0.47
N LYS A 334 15.53 -22.27 1.71
CA LYS A 334 15.99 -23.62 2.03
C LYS A 334 14.83 -24.61 1.89
N GLY A 335 15.00 -25.64 1.07
CA GLY A 335 13.97 -26.64 0.80
C GLY A 335 14.41 -27.68 -0.22
N THR A 336 13.58 -28.70 -0.43
CA THR A 336 13.76 -29.71 -1.48
C THR A 336 12.67 -29.51 -2.53
N TYR A 337 13.04 -29.58 -3.81
CA TYR A 337 12.10 -29.57 -4.93
C TYR A 337 11.39 -30.94 -4.95
N ASP A 338 10.37 -31.14 -4.12
CA ASP A 338 9.59 -32.38 -4.12
C ASP A 338 8.53 -32.29 -5.24
N TRP A 339 9.02 -32.21 -6.48
CA TRP A 339 8.16 -32.39 -7.66
C TRP A 339 7.80 -33.88 -7.72
N LYS A 340 6.89 -34.33 -6.86
CA LYS A 340 6.01 -35.39 -7.31
C LYS A 340 5.15 -34.74 -8.36
N PRO A 341 5.24 -35.13 -9.65
CA PRO A 341 4.13 -34.86 -10.53
C PRO A 341 2.92 -35.38 -9.75
N ILE A 342 1.87 -34.58 -9.59
CA ILE A 342 0.56 -35.18 -9.47
C ILE A 342 0.44 -35.92 -10.80
N GLU A 343 0.86 -37.18 -10.79
CA GLU A 343 0.82 -37.98 -11.97
C GLU A 343 -0.64 -37.92 -12.40
N TYR A 344 -0.84 -37.63 -13.68
CA TYR A 344 -2.07 -37.85 -14.42
C TYR A 344 -2.58 -39.31 -14.31
N VAL A 345 -2.08 -40.12 -13.37
CA VAL A 345 -2.60 -41.41 -12.95
C VAL A 345 -4.06 -41.28 -12.50
N SER A 346 -4.50 -40.19 -11.87
CA SER A 346 -5.93 -40.04 -11.55
C SER A 346 -6.81 -39.75 -12.77
N LEU A 347 -6.31 -39.04 -13.80
CA LEU A 347 -7.08 -38.82 -15.04
C LEU A 347 -7.04 -40.04 -15.97
N ILE A 348 -5.91 -40.75 -16.06
CA ILE A 348 -5.80 -42.00 -16.83
C ILE A 348 -6.60 -43.12 -16.17
N PHE A 349 -6.66 -43.21 -14.83
CA PHE A 349 -7.55 -44.16 -14.15
C PHE A 349 -9.03 -43.85 -14.40
N VAL A 350 -9.43 -42.58 -14.40
CA VAL A 350 -10.83 -42.21 -14.70
C VAL A 350 -11.18 -42.46 -16.17
N ILE A 351 -10.26 -42.21 -17.11
CA ILE A 351 -10.48 -42.52 -18.54
C ILE A 351 -10.50 -44.05 -18.77
N LEU A 352 -9.62 -44.82 -18.11
CA LEU A 352 -9.66 -46.28 -18.19
C LEU A 352 -10.95 -46.84 -17.56
N LEU A 353 -11.41 -46.31 -16.42
CA LEU A 353 -12.67 -46.69 -15.78
C LEU A 353 -13.91 -46.28 -16.57
N LEU A 354 -13.85 -45.27 -17.44
CA LEU A 354 -14.98 -44.86 -18.29
C LEU A 354 -14.97 -45.54 -19.67
N VAL A 355 -13.80 -45.93 -20.19
CA VAL A 355 -13.67 -46.54 -21.53
C VAL A 355 -13.74 -48.08 -21.48
N LEU A 356 -13.26 -48.73 -20.40
CA LEU A 356 -13.35 -50.19 -20.25
C LEU A 356 -14.79 -50.73 -20.12
N PRO A 357 -15.73 -50.09 -19.39
CA PRO A 357 -17.11 -50.58 -19.32
C PRO A 357 -17.83 -50.46 -20.66
N ALA A 358 -17.54 -49.43 -21.46
CA ALA A 358 -18.17 -49.24 -22.76
C ALA A 358 -17.75 -50.32 -23.77
N LYS A 359 -16.47 -50.73 -23.76
CA LYS A 359 -15.95 -51.76 -24.67
C LYS A 359 -16.41 -53.17 -24.27
N ILE A 360 -16.50 -53.45 -22.97
CA ILE A 360 -17.04 -54.72 -22.44
C ILE A 360 -18.56 -54.82 -22.69
N TYR A 361 -19.30 -53.73 -22.45
CA TYR A 361 -20.74 -53.65 -22.75
C TYR A 361 -21.04 -53.86 -24.24
N TRP A 362 -20.24 -53.28 -25.13
CA TRP A 362 -20.43 -53.42 -26.58
C TRP A 362 -20.09 -54.82 -27.11
N ASN A 363 -19.07 -55.48 -26.54
CA ASN A 363 -18.72 -56.87 -26.87
C ASN A 363 -19.75 -57.88 -26.34
N LEU A 364 -20.30 -57.66 -25.14
CA LEU A 364 -21.40 -58.48 -24.60
C LEU A 364 -22.69 -58.35 -25.43
N ARG A 365 -22.97 -57.17 -25.99
CA ARG A 365 -24.16 -56.94 -26.82
C ARG A 365 -24.07 -57.58 -28.22
N LYS A 366 -22.87 -57.78 -28.76
CA LYS A 366 -22.64 -58.45 -30.06
C LYS A 366 -22.65 -59.98 -29.98
N GLY A 367 -22.48 -60.56 -28.79
CA GLY A 367 -22.49 -62.02 -28.58
C GLY A 367 -23.88 -62.64 -28.37
N ILE A 368 -24.93 -61.83 -28.25
CA ILE A 368 -26.30 -62.31 -28.01
C ILE A 368 -27.10 -62.16 -29.29
N SER A 369 -26.93 -63.10 -30.21
CA SER A 369 -27.91 -63.36 -31.27
C SER A 369 -29.03 -64.23 -30.67
N TRP A 370 -30.21 -63.66 -30.44
CA TRP A 370 -31.40 -64.46 -30.19
C TRP A 370 -31.87 -65.08 -31.51
N ASN A 371 -31.55 -66.35 -31.74
CA ASN A 371 -32.19 -67.17 -32.75
C ASN A 371 -33.36 -67.91 -32.09
N LYS A 372 -34.57 -67.49 -32.49
CA LYS A 372 -35.92 -68.04 -32.28
C LYS A 372 -36.50 -68.04 -30.86
#